data_AF-A0A943PSB7-F1
#
_entry.id   AF-A0A943PSB7-F1
#
_cell.length_a   1.000
_cell.length_b   1.000
_cell.length_c   1.000
_cell.angle_alpha   90.00
_cell.angle_beta   90.00
_cell.angle_gamma   90.00
#
_symmetry.space_group_name_H-M   'P 1'
#
loop_
_entity.id
_entity.type
_entity.pdbx_description
1 polymer ?
#
loop_
_entity_poly.entity_id
_entity_poly.type
_entity_poly.pdbx_seq_one_letter_code
_entity_poly.pdbx_strand_id
1 'polypeptide(L)' 'MTIKTILYIIFVPFTLLALDSINIQNVFKKNKIFQAKMLYIILTMAISYLAVNFLYDFFEFSRII' A
#
# COMPACT_ATOMS: atom_id res chain seq x y z
N MET A 1 19.10 4.76 -8.13
CA MET A 1 17.91 4.30 -7.39
C MET A 1 17.65 2.86 -7.77
N THR A 2 17.30 1.98 -6.82
CA THR A 2 16.93 0.60 -7.19
C THR A 2 15.52 0.61 -7.80
N ILE A 3 15.21 -0.37 -8.65
CA ILE A 3 13.87 -0.55 -9.25
C ILE A 3 12.80 -0.60 -8.15
N LYS A 4 13.09 -1.27 -7.02
CA LYS A 4 12.21 -1.29 -5.84
C LYS A 4 11.88 0.11 -5.34
N THR A 5 12.85 1.03 -5.25
CA THR A 5 12.57 2.39 -4.77
C THR A 5 11.64 3.15 -5.72
N ILE A 6 11.80 2.99 -7.03
CA ILE A 6 10.91 3.60 -8.03
C ILE A 6 9.50 3.04 -7.87
N LEU A 7 9.37 1.72 -7.70
CA LEU A 7 8.08 1.07 -7.44
C LEU A 7 7.43 1.58 -6.16
N TYR A 8 8.16 1.76 -5.06
CA TYR A 8 7.60 2.33 -3.82
C TYR A 8 7.09 3.76 -4.00
N ILE A 9 7.81 4.62 -4.74
CA ILE A 9 7.37 6.01 -4.99
C ILE A 9 6.03 6.04 -5.73
N ILE A 10 5.79 5.09 -6.63
CA ILE A 10 4.54 4.99 -7.39
C ILE A 10 3.46 4.29 -6.56
N PHE A 11 3.75 3.13 -5.95
CA PHE A 11 2.72 2.29 -5.35
C PHE A 11 2.24 2.76 -3.97
N VAL A 12 3.03 3.52 -3.22
CA VAL A 12 2.58 4.10 -1.94
C VAL A 12 1.39 5.05 -2.12
N PRO A 13 1.43 6.08 -2.99
CA PRO A 13 0.26 6.94 -3.21
C PRO A 13 -0.90 6.17 -3.86
N PHE A 14 -0.64 5.21 -4.75
CA PHE A 14 -1.68 4.38 -5.35
C PHE A 14 -2.44 3.53 -4.32
N THR A 15 -1.73 2.89 -3.38
CA THR A 15 -2.37 2.10 -2.33
C THR A 15 -3.14 2.97 -1.35
N LEU A 16 -2.67 4.18 -1.06
CA LEU A 16 -3.39 5.15 -0.23
C LEU A 16 -4.73 5.53 -0.87
N LEU A 17 -4.75 5.82 -2.18
CA LEU A 17 -5.97 6.12 -2.94
C LEU A 17 -6.89 4.90 -3.04
N ALA A 18 -6.32 3.71 -3.24
CA ALA A 18 -7.08 2.46 -3.29
C ALA A 18 -7.77 2.16 -1.95
N LEU A 19 -7.07 2.35 -0.83
CA LEU A 19 -7.64 2.21 0.52
C LEU A 19 -8.75 3.24 0.78
N ASP A 20 -8.67 4.44 0.18
CA ASP A 20 -9.63 5.52 0.44
C ASP A 20 -10.97 5.24 -0.24
N SER A 21 -10.93 4.47 -1.33
CA SER A 21 -12.13 3.96 -2.00
C SER A 21 -12.94 3.00 -1.13
N ILE A 22 -12.32 2.37 -0.13
CA ILE A 22 -13.02 1.53 0.82
C ILE A 22 -13.70 2.45 1.84
N ASN A 23 -15.01 2.34 2.01
CA ASN A 23 -15.72 3.11 3.04
C ASN A 23 -15.39 2.57 4.45
N ILE A 24 -14.19 2.84 4.94
CA ILE A 24 -13.68 2.31 6.22
C ILE A 24 -14.34 3.01 7.42
N GLN A 25 -15.00 4.15 7.21
CA GLN A 25 -15.66 4.91 8.28
C GLN A 25 -16.71 4.09 9.02
N ASN A 26 -17.40 3.18 8.31
CA ASN A 26 -18.40 2.28 8.90
C ASN A 26 -17.80 1.01 9.52
N VAL A 27 -16.53 0.70 9.27
CA VAL A 27 -15.84 -0.48 9.81
C VAL A 27 -15.23 -0.16 11.18
N PHE A 28 -14.83 1.08 11.41
CA PHE A 28 -14.16 1.48 12.65
C PHE A 28 -15.13 1.71 13.83
N LYS A 29 -14.66 1.38 15.04
CA LYS A 29 -15.37 1.72 16.28
C LYS A 29 -15.54 3.23 16.39
N LYS A 30 -16.74 3.67 16.80
CA LYS A 30 -17.05 5.09 17.05
C LYS A 30 -16.04 5.70 18.04
N ASN A 31 -15.67 6.97 17.82
CA ASN A 31 -14.71 7.74 18.63
C ASN A 31 -13.26 7.19 18.69
N LYS A 32 -12.83 6.35 17.73
CA LYS A 32 -11.44 5.83 17.65
C LYS A 32 -10.66 6.38 16.46
N ILE A 33 -10.71 7.70 16.26
CA ILE A 33 -10.09 8.38 15.10
C ILE A 33 -8.58 8.11 14.99
N PHE A 34 -7.84 8.18 16.10
CA PHE A 34 -6.40 7.95 16.08
C PHE A 34 -6.05 6.51 15.67
N GLN A 35 -6.76 5.52 16.22
CA GLN A 35 -6.55 4.10 15.91
C GLN A 35 -6.90 3.79 14.45
N ALA A 36 -7.97 4.40 13.94
CA ALA A 36 -8.36 4.29 12.54
C ALA A 36 -7.28 4.83 11.59
N LYS A 37 -6.76 6.04 11.86
CA LYS A 37 -5.67 6.64 11.06
C LYS A 37 -4.38 5.84 11.14
N MET A 38 -4.03 5.34 12.33
CA MET A 38 -2.85 4.49 12.52
C MET A 38 -2.99 3.19 11.73
N LEU A 39 -4.15 2.53 11.77
CA LEU A 39 -4.40 1.34 10.95
C LEU A 39 -4.29 1.68 9.46
N TYR A 40 -4.84 2.81 9.04
CA TYR A 40 -4.82 3.25 7.64
C TYR A 40 -3.38 3.39 7.10
N ILE A 41 -2.50 4.01 7.88
CA ILE A 41 -1.08 4.16 7.54
C ILE A 41 -0.38 2.80 7.49
N ILE A 42 -0.63 1.94 8.48
CA ILE A 42 -0.06 0.58 8.52
C ILE A 42 -0.51 -0.25 7.31
N LEU A 43 -1.80 -0.21 6.97
CA LEU A 43 -2.35 -0.90 5.81
C LEU A 43 -1.74 -0.38 4.51
N THR A 44 -1.59 0.94 4.37
CA THR A 44 -0.95 1.54 3.20
C THR A 44 0.47 0.99 3.02
N MET A 45 1.27 0.96 4.09
CA MET A 45 2.63 0.42 4.04
C MET A 45 2.66 -1.09 3.75
N ALA A 46 1.80 -1.87 4.41
CA ALA A 46 1.75 -3.32 4.23
C ALA A 46 1.33 -3.71 2.80
N ILE A 47 0.27 -3.09 2.27
CA ILE A 47 -0.21 -3.35 0.90
C ILE A 47 0.81 -2.85 -0.12
N SER A 48 1.43 -1.69 0.10
CA SER A 48 2.51 -1.20 -0.76
C SER A 48 3.67 -2.18 -0.83
N TYR A 49 4.10 -2.71 0.32
CA TYR A 49 5.17 -3.70 0.37
C TYR A 49 4.80 -4.96 -0.42
N LEU A 50 3.58 -5.48 -0.24
CA LEU A 50 3.11 -6.65 -0.97
C LEU A 50 3.06 -6.40 -2.48
N ALA A 51 2.49 -5.27 -2.91
CA ALA A 51 2.39 -4.91 -4.32
C ALA A 51 3.76 -4.70 -4.97
N VAL A 52 4.67 -3.99 -4.30
CA VAL A 52 6.02 -3.74 -4.82
C VAL A 52 6.84 -5.02 -4.92
N ASN A 53 6.81 -5.90 -3.91
CA ASN A 53 7.53 -7.17 -4.00
C ASN A 53 6.91 -8.08 -5.05
N PHE A 54 5.57 -8.18 -5.13
CA PHE A 54 4.92 -8.94 -6.19
C PHE A 54 5.38 -8.49 -7.59
N LEU A 55 5.40 -7.17 -7.84
CA LEU A 55 5.84 -6.64 -9.14
C LEU A 55 7.33 -6.86 -9.39
N TYR A 56 8.15 -6.69 -8.36
CA TYR A 56 9.58 -6.93 -8.47
C TYR A 56 9.86 -8.40 -8.81
N ASP A 57 9.27 -9.32 -8.07
CA ASP A 57 9.42 -10.76 -8.28
C ASP A 57 8.87 -11.15 -9.67
N PHE A 58 7.73 -10.57 -10.07
CA PHE A 58 7.17 -10.78 -11.40
C PHE A 58 8.12 -10.31 -12.50
N PHE A 59 8.74 -9.13 -12.36
CA PHE A 59 9.70 -8.61 -13.34
C PHE A 59 10.99 -9.44 -13.39
N GLU A 60 11.47 -9.91 -12.25
CA GLU A 60 12.63 -10.81 -12.16
C GLU A 60 12.34 -12.17 -12.83
N PHE A 61 11.22 -12.82 -12.51
CA PHE A 61 10.86 -14.10 -13.11
C PHE A 61 10.53 -14.02 -14.60
N SER A 62 9.95 -12.90 -15.05
CA SER A 62 9.68 -12.65 -16.47
C SER A 62 10.89 -12.16 -17.25
N ARG A 63 12.04 -11.94 -16.60
CA ARG A 63 13.29 -11.42 -17.20
C ARG A 63 13.11 -10.07 -17.91
N ILE A 64 12.20 -9.25 -17.40
CA ILE A 64 12.05 -7.85 -17.82
C ILE A 64 13.23 -7.02 -17.31
N ILE A 65 13.78 -7.43 -16.17
CA ILE A 65 14.97 -6.89 -15.49
C ILE A 65 15.93 -8.02 -15.12
#